data_AF-A0A382H4K3-F1
#
_entry.id   AF-A0A382H4K3-F1
#
_cell.length_a   1.000
_cell.length_b   1.000
_cell.length_c   1.000
_cell.angle_alpha   90.00
_cell.angle_beta   90.00
_cell.angle_gamma   90.00
#
_symmetry.space_group_name_H-M   'P 1'
#
loop_
_entity.id
_entity.type
_entity.pdbx_description
1 polymer ?
#
loop_
_entity_poly.entity_id
_entity_poly.type
_entity_poly.pdbx_seq_one_letter_code
_entity_poly.pdbx_strand_id
1 'polypeptide(L)'
;MIKKRDVLTRREMLAQCSTGFGMLALQGLMANSSFAGTARRSHFKPRAKHVILCYMSGGVSQVDSFDPKPKLRELHGKPMPVKIERTQFNNNGNV
;
A
#
# COMPACT_ATOMS: atom_id res chain seq x y z
N MET A 1 -32.15 31.85 28.95
CA MET A 1 -31.91 33.04 28.10
C MET A 1 -31.59 32.56 26.68
N ILE A 2 -32.55 32.64 25.75
CA ILE A 2 -32.42 32.12 24.39
C ILE A 2 -31.63 33.13 23.56
N LYS A 3 -30.44 32.76 23.10
CA LYS A 3 -29.58 33.58 22.26
C LYS A 3 -30.23 33.71 20.87
N LYS A 4 -30.62 34.92 20.47
CA LYS A 4 -31.10 35.22 19.11
C LYS A 4 -30.03 34.73 18.12
N ARG A 5 -30.39 33.83 17.20
CA ARG A 5 -29.51 33.49 16.07
C ARG A 5 -29.59 34.65 15.09
N ASP A 6 -28.50 35.38 14.93
CA ASP A 6 -28.41 36.39 13.89
C ASP A 6 -28.61 35.72 12.53
N VAL A 7 -29.44 36.34 11.71
CA VAL A 7 -29.72 35.92 10.34
C VAL A 7 -28.39 35.99 9.57
N LEU A 8 -28.01 34.88 8.92
CA LEU A 8 -26.77 34.76 8.15
C LEU A 8 -26.49 36.04 7.36
N THR A 9 -25.34 36.66 7.60
CA THR A 9 -24.94 37.84 6.85
C THR A 9 -24.68 37.46 5.39
N ARG A 10 -24.85 38.40 4.46
CA ARG A 10 -24.58 38.16 3.03
C ARG A 10 -23.17 37.61 2.78
N ARG A 11 -22.19 38.06 3.56
CA ARG A 11 -20.81 37.58 3.49
C ARG A 11 -20.69 36.12 3.92
N GLU A 12 -21.34 35.74 5.02
CA GLU A 12 -21.36 34.36 5.49
C GLU A 12 -22.10 33.44 4.52
N MET A 13 -23.22 33.91 3.95
CA MET A 13 -23.95 33.19 2.92
C MET A 13 -23.09 32.95 1.68
N LEU A 14 -22.39 33.98 1.17
CA LEU A 14 -21.49 33.83 0.02
C LEU A 14 -20.30 32.91 0.34
N ALA A 15 -19.74 32.97 1.55
CA ALA A 15 -18.65 32.10 1.98
C ALA A 15 -19.07 30.62 2.08
N GLN A 16 -20.28 30.35 2.58
CA GLN A 16 -20.82 28.99 2.72
C GLN A 16 -21.30 28.42 1.38
N CYS A 17 -21.97 29.21 0.54
CA CYS A 17 -22.49 28.75 -0.75
C CYS A 17 -21.37 28.54 -1.80
N SER A 18 -20.32 29.37 -1.80
CA SER A 18 -19.20 29.23 -2.75
C SER A 18 -18.38 27.96 -2.54
N THR A 19 -18.38 27.40 -1.33
CA THR A 19 -17.68 26.15 -0.98
C THR A 19 -18.58 24.92 -1.02
N GLY A 20 -19.87 25.06 -1.36
CA GLY A 20 -20.87 23.99 -1.25
C GLY A 20 -20.55 22.74 -2.06
N PHE A 21 -20.12 22.87 -3.32
CA PHE A 21 -19.73 21.71 -4.14
C PHE A 21 -18.48 21.01 -3.60
N GLY A 22 -17.49 21.78 -3.12
CA GLY A 22 -16.29 21.23 -2.50
C GLY A 22 -16.58 20.49 -1.19
N MET A 23 -17.52 20.99 -0.39
CA MET A 23 -18.00 20.32 0.82
C MET A 23 -18.75 19.02 0.53
N LEU A 24 -19.53 18.96 -0.56
CA LEU A 24 -20.16 17.71 -1.01
C LEU A 24 -19.11 16.66 -1.43
N ALA A 25 -18.07 17.07 -2.17
CA ALA A 25 -16.97 16.19 -2.54
C ALA A 25 -16.18 15.71 -1.31
N LEU A 26 -15.90 16.60 -0.35
CA LEU A 26 -15.23 16.26 0.91
C LEU A 26 -16.09 15.31 1.75
N GLN A 27 -17.41 15.51 1.79
CA GLN A 27 -18.33 14.59 2.47
C GLN A 27 -18.25 13.18 1.86
N GLY A 28 -18.19 13.06 0.53
CA GLY A 28 -18.02 11.76 -0.14
C GLY A 28 -16.67 11.10 0.17
N LEU A 29 -15.60 11.89 0.28
CA LEU A 29 -14.27 11.40 0.68
C LEU A 29 -14.22 10.96 2.15
N MET A 30 -14.88 11.68 3.05
CA MET A 30 -14.94 11.36 4.47
C MET A 30 -15.95 10.26 4.81
N ALA A 31 -17.02 10.11 4.03
CA ALA A 31 -18.02 9.06 4.18
C ALA A 31 -17.46 7.69 3.81
N ASN A 32 -16.51 7.65 2.88
CA ASN A 32 -15.75 6.46 2.60
C ASN A 32 -14.68 6.30 3.68
N SER A 33 -14.97 5.46 4.68
CA SER A 33 -13.94 4.80 5.47
C SER A 33 -12.87 4.35 4.50
N SER A 34 -11.66 4.92 4.62
CA SER A 34 -10.47 4.68 3.80
C SER A 34 -10.54 3.41 2.94
N PHE A 35 -10.18 3.46 1.65
CA PHE A 35 -10.03 2.25 0.82
C PHE A 35 -9.12 1.17 1.46
N ALA A 36 -8.35 1.55 2.49
CA ALA A 36 -7.54 0.68 3.34
C ALA A 36 -8.25 0.12 4.60
N GLY A 37 -9.55 0.35 4.81
CA GLY A 37 -10.15 0.31 6.15
C GLY A 37 -11.61 -0.11 6.22
N THR A 38 -11.95 -1.22 5.57
CA THR A 38 -12.64 -2.32 6.28
C THR A 38 -12.14 -3.61 5.64
N ALA A 39 -10.99 -4.12 6.09
CA ALA A 39 -10.75 -5.54 5.93
C ALA A 39 -11.98 -6.23 6.53
N ARG A 40 -12.85 -6.79 5.69
CA ARG A 40 -14.08 -7.44 6.13
C ARG A 40 -13.67 -8.36 7.28
N ARG A 41 -14.30 -8.18 8.44
CA ARG A 41 -13.96 -8.98 9.62
C ARG A 41 -14.16 -10.43 9.19
N SER A 42 -13.05 -11.16 9.12
CA SER A 42 -13.08 -12.56 8.72
C SER A 42 -14.09 -13.29 9.61
N HIS A 43 -14.97 -14.09 9.00
CA HIS A 43 -15.90 -14.95 9.75
C HIS A 43 -15.14 -15.95 10.64
N PHE A 44 -13.86 -16.18 10.34
CA PHE A 44 -12.97 -17.05 11.08
C PHE A 44 -11.94 -16.25 11.88
N LYS A 45 -11.62 -16.73 13.08
CA LYS A 45 -10.53 -16.18 13.88
C LYS A 45 -9.21 -16.30 13.10
N PRO A 46 -8.45 -15.20 12.91
CA PRO A 46 -7.16 -15.27 12.22
C PRO A 46 -6.21 -16.19 12.99
N ARG A 47 -5.60 -17.13 12.28
CA ARG A 47 -4.63 -18.09 12.83
C ARG A 47 -3.20 -17.52 12.86
N ALA A 48 -2.87 -16.65 11.91
CA ALA A 48 -1.58 -15.97 11.81
C ALA A 48 -1.70 -14.52 12.31
N LYS A 49 -0.70 -14.07 13.08
CA LYS A 49 -0.61 -12.68 13.58
C LYS A 49 0.10 -11.74 12.61
N HIS A 50 1.08 -12.26 11.87
CA HIS A 50 1.88 -11.51 10.89
C HIS A 50 2.07 -12.35 9.63
N VAL A 51 2.09 -11.68 8.47
CA VAL A 51 2.36 -12.28 7.16
C VAL A 51 3.49 -11.49 6.52
N ILE A 52 4.56 -12.17 6.14
CA ILE A 52 5.67 -11.59 5.37
C ILE A 52 5.56 -12.13 3.95
N LEU A 53 5.35 -11.24 2.97
CA LEU A 53 5.31 -11.58 1.56
C LEU A 53 6.67 -11.30 0.93
N CYS A 54 7.40 -12.33 0.56
CA CYS A 54 8.67 -12.21 -0.15
C CYS A 54 8.42 -12.30 -1.67
N TYR A 55 8.66 -11.21 -2.40
CA TYR A 55 8.65 -11.22 -3.87
C TYR A 55 10.05 -11.48 -4.40
N MET A 56 10.21 -12.58 -5.13
CA MET A 56 11.51 -13.05 -5.61
C MET A 56 11.33 -13.75 -6.95
N SER A 57 12.34 -13.62 -7.80
CA SER A 57 12.41 -14.32 -9.08
C SER A 57 12.49 -15.83 -8.82
N GLY A 58 11.46 -16.59 -9.21
CA GLY A 58 11.41 -18.05 -9.03
C GLY A 58 11.00 -18.57 -7.65
N GLY A 59 10.78 -17.70 -6.66
CA GLY A 59 10.33 -18.09 -5.30
C GLY A 59 11.43 -18.70 -4.41
N VAL A 60 11.05 -19.09 -3.19
CA VAL A 60 11.98 -19.72 -2.24
C VAL A 60 12.09 -21.20 -2.58
N SER A 61 13.25 -21.65 -3.05
CA SER A 61 13.54 -23.08 -3.23
C SER A 61 13.79 -23.73 -1.87
N GLN A 62 13.25 -24.95 -1.67
CA GLN A 62 13.52 -25.76 -0.47
C GLN A 62 15.03 -26.05 -0.33
N VAL A 63 15.73 -26.26 -1.45
CA VAL A 63 17.18 -26.49 -1.49
C VAL A 63 17.94 -25.22 -1.11
N ASP A 64 17.38 -24.05 -1.42
CA ASP A 64 18.01 -22.77 -1.12
C ASP A 64 17.73 -22.27 0.30
N SER A 65 16.74 -22.84 0.98
CA SER A 65 16.27 -22.41 2.30
C SER A 65 17.19 -22.89 3.42
N PHE A 66 17.63 -21.97 4.27
CA PHE A 66 18.30 -22.23 5.57
C PHE A 66 19.62 -23.00 5.56
N ASP A 67 20.11 -23.44 4.41
CA ASP A 67 21.44 -24.05 4.28
C ASP A 67 22.53 -22.98 4.08
N PRO A 68 23.57 -22.91 4.94
CA PRO A 68 24.70 -22.03 4.73
C PRO A 68 25.39 -22.32 3.39
N LYS A 69 25.53 -21.29 2.55
CA LYS A 69 26.17 -21.37 1.23
C LYS A 69 27.48 -20.56 1.23
N PRO A 70 28.62 -21.13 1.65
CA PRO A 70 29.90 -20.42 1.75
C PRO A 70 30.31 -19.76 0.42
N LYS A 71 30.07 -20.46 -0.69
CA LYS A 71 30.41 -19.97 -2.02
C LYS A 71 29.60 -18.74 -2.44
N LEU A 72 28.32 -18.67 -2.07
CA LEU A 72 27.51 -17.46 -2.32
C LEU A 72 28.02 -16.26 -1.52
N ARG A 73 28.57 -16.48 -0.33
CA ARG A 73 29.20 -15.41 0.46
C ARG A 73 30.48 -14.89 -0.21
N GLU A 74 31.32 -15.78 -0.73
CA GLU A 74 32.55 -15.41 -1.46
C GLU A 74 32.30 -14.72 -2.82
N LEU A 75 31.17 -15.06 -3.46
CA LEU A 75 30.79 -14.55 -4.76
C LEU A 75 29.76 -13.42 -4.68
N HIS A 76 29.47 -12.92 -3.48
CA HIS A 76 28.52 -11.85 -3.29
C HIS A 76 28.93 -10.59 -4.09
N GLY A 77 28.01 -10.05 -4.89
CA GLY A 77 28.21 -8.87 -5.73
C GLY A 77 29.00 -9.12 -7.02
N LYS A 78 29.44 -10.36 -7.30
CA LYS A 78 30.08 -10.70 -8.58
C LYS A 78 29.03 -11.02 -9.64
N PRO A 79 29.28 -10.69 -10.92
CA PRO A 79 28.39 -11.08 -12.00
C PRO A 79 28.30 -12.61 -12.09
N MET A 80 27.15 -13.10 -12.57
CA MET A 80 26.92 -14.54 -12.66
C MET A 80 27.93 -15.16 -13.66
N PRO A 81 28.58 -16.28 -13.31
CA PRO A 81 29.64 -16.88 -14.14
C PRO A 81 29.11 -17.58 -15.41
N VAL A 82 27.81 -17.47 -15.69
CA VAL A 82 27.15 -18.06 -16.86
C VAL A 82 26.43 -16.98 -17.66
N LYS A 83 26.29 -17.21 -18.95
CA LYS A 83 25.55 -16.30 -19.83
C LYS A 83 24.06 -16.33 -19.45
N ILE A 84 23.53 -15.18 -19.01
CA ILE A 84 22.12 -15.01 -18.65
C ILE A 84 21.36 -14.50 -19.86
N GLU A 85 20.31 -15.22 -20.26
CA GLU A 85 19.35 -14.73 -21.25
C GLU A 85 18.35 -13.78 -20.59
N ARG A 86 17.90 -12.76 -21.33
CA ARG A 86 16.94 -11.78 -20.82
C ARG A 86 15.61 -12.48 -20.49
N THR A 87 15.18 -12.38 -19.25
CA THR A 87 13.85 -12.86 -18.83
C THR A 87 12.88 -11.68 -18.78
N GLN A 88 11.57 -11.97 -18.81
CA GLN A 88 10.52 -10.96 -18.70
C GLN A 88 10.67 -10.07 -17.46
N PHE A 89 11.33 -10.57 -16.41
CA PHE A 89 11.50 -9.90 -15.13
C PHE A 89 12.85 -9.18 -14.98
N ASN A 90 13.84 -9.50 -15.83
CA ASN A 90 15.21 -9.00 -15.73
C ASN A 90 15.72 -8.51 -17.10
N ASN A 91 15.43 -7.26 -17.44
CA ASN A 91 15.81 -6.67 -18.74
C ASN A 91 17.29 -6.21 -18.81
N ASN A 92 17.99 -6.24 -17.69
CA ASN A 92 19.38 -5.81 -17.52
C ASN A 92 20.41 -6.92 -17.83
N GLY A 93 19.98 -8.15 -18.14
CA GLY A 93 20.88 -9.26 -18.47
C GLY A 93 21.74 -9.72 -17.28
N ASN A 94 21.35 -9.37 -16.05
CA ASN A 94 21.97 -9.78 -14.81
C ASN A 94 20.88 -10.19 -13.80
N VAL A 95 21.22 -11.03 -12.83
CA VAL A 95 20.33 -11.36 -11.70
C VAL A 95 20.41 -10.29 -10.63
#